data_AF-A0A7X4Z8M8-F1
#
_entry.id   AF-A0A7X4Z8M8-F1
#
_cell.length_a   1.000
_cell.length_b   1.000
_cell.length_c   1.000
_cell.angle_alpha   90.00
_cell.angle_beta   90.00
_cell.angle_gamma   90.00
#
_symmetry.space_group_name_H-M   'P 1'
#
loop_
_entity.id
_entity.type
_entity.pdbx_description
1 polymer ?
#
loop_
_entity_poly.entity_id
_entity_poly.type
_entity_poly.pdbx_seq_one_letter_code
_entity_poly.pdbx_strand_id
1 'polypeptide(L)'
;MGINYVDSVVVYNRYVTGLREEEQYFGTRFDLVRIELTEGANKQKSGLEDASACVVKVPKSSWKKPYLPPKVWEKLTTEEMLESFTLNKGSDFFVIVEKDDFNIHADLPVGLVESKDYQAQGYEGYFDYVKAKYGYAFGVDTVDVYTVIPRFEIGGR
;
A
#
# COMPACT_ATOMS: atom_id res chain seq x y z
N MET A 1 0.52 15.86 -23.80
CA MET A 1 0.51 16.01 -22.33
C MET A 1 1.00 14.70 -21.75
N GLY A 2 2.17 14.71 -21.10
CA GLY A 2 2.76 13.51 -20.51
C GLY A 2 1.95 13.04 -19.30
N ILE A 3 1.91 11.74 -19.09
CA ILE A 3 1.44 11.17 -17.82
C ILE A 3 2.54 11.53 -16.79
N ASN A 4 2.26 12.48 -15.89
CA ASN A 4 3.23 12.86 -14.86
C ASN A 4 3.16 11.86 -13.70
N TYR A 5 4.30 11.22 -13.47
CA TYR A 5 4.57 10.29 -12.39
C TYR A 5 5.39 11.05 -11.33
N VAL A 6 4.72 11.67 -10.36
CA VAL A 6 5.36 12.56 -9.38
C VAL A 6 5.03 12.19 -7.93
N ASP A 7 3.98 11.38 -7.74
CA ASP A 7 3.51 11.01 -6.42
C ASP A 7 4.34 9.83 -5.86
N SER A 8 4.16 9.52 -4.57
CA SER A 8 4.75 8.33 -3.94
C SER A 8 3.75 7.58 -3.06
N VAL A 9 3.87 6.25 -3.05
CA VAL A 9 3.11 5.37 -2.16
C VAL A 9 4.01 4.41 -1.42
N VAL A 10 3.56 3.91 -0.28
CA VAL A 10 4.11 2.70 0.34
C VAL A 10 3.06 1.60 0.28
N VAL A 11 3.43 0.45 -0.25
CA VAL A 11 2.59 -0.76 -0.23
C VAL A 11 3.10 -1.67 0.87
N TYR A 12 2.20 -2.18 1.69
CA TYR A 12 2.48 -3.10 2.77
C TYR A 12 1.91 -4.47 2.43
N ASN A 13 2.80 -5.43 2.18
CA ASN A 13 2.41 -6.82 1.96
C ASN A 13 2.19 -7.52 3.31
N ARG A 14 1.00 -8.08 3.51
CA ARG A 14 0.66 -8.77 4.76
C ARG A 14 1.23 -10.18 4.76
N TYR A 15 1.78 -10.59 5.89
CA TYR A 15 2.23 -11.95 6.14
C TYR A 15 1.86 -12.38 7.56
N VAL A 16 1.39 -13.60 7.72
CA VAL A 16 1.07 -14.17 9.04
C VAL A 16 2.02 -15.34 9.28
N THR A 17 2.84 -15.23 10.33
CA THR A 17 3.83 -16.27 10.65
C THR A 17 3.13 -17.53 11.15
N GLY A 18 3.38 -18.67 10.51
CA GLY A 18 2.67 -19.93 10.85
C GLY A 18 2.95 -20.49 12.25
N LEU A 19 4.01 -20.04 12.93
CA LEU A 19 4.39 -20.55 14.26
C LEU A 19 3.74 -19.78 15.42
N ARG A 20 3.41 -18.50 15.23
CA ARG A 20 2.94 -17.61 16.30
C ARG A 20 1.68 -16.85 15.93
N GLU A 21 1.19 -17.03 14.69
CA GLU A 21 0.07 -16.26 14.12
C GLU A 21 0.30 -14.74 14.22
N GLU A 22 1.57 -14.32 14.31
CA GLU A 22 1.94 -12.91 14.39
C GLU A 22 1.81 -12.30 13.00
N GLU A 23 0.97 -11.28 12.90
CA GLU A 23 0.79 -10.47 11.70
C GLU A 23 1.94 -9.49 11.54
N GLN A 24 2.55 -9.53 10.36
CA GLN A 24 3.65 -8.69 9.94
C GLN A 24 3.32 -8.05 8.59
N TYR A 25 3.85 -6.85 8.37
CA TYR A 25 3.76 -6.14 7.11
C TYR A 25 5.15 -5.85 6.55
N PHE A 26 5.30 -6.02 5.24
CA PHE A 26 6.52 -5.72 4.51
C PHE A 26 6.28 -4.49 3.63
N GLY A 27 6.74 -3.34 4.10
CA GLY A 27 6.61 -2.06 3.42
C GLY A 27 7.58 -1.92 2.24
N THR A 28 7.06 -1.53 1.09
CA THR A 28 7.85 -1.17 -0.10
C THR A 28 7.38 0.17 -0.65
N ARG A 29 8.31 1.14 -0.70
CA ARG A 29 8.05 2.48 -1.25
C ARG A 29 8.22 2.48 -2.77
N PHE A 30 7.25 3.05 -3.45
CA PHE A 30 7.27 3.34 -4.87
C PHE A 30 7.20 4.86 -5.08
N ASP A 31 8.27 5.42 -5.65
CA ASP A 31 8.34 6.82 -6.05
C ASP A 31 7.97 6.95 -7.54
N LEU A 32 7.64 8.16 -7.99
CA LEU A 32 7.26 8.41 -9.39
C LEU A 32 6.09 7.50 -9.79
N VAL A 33 5.05 7.49 -8.98
CA VAL A 33 3.78 6.83 -9.29
C VAL A 33 2.75 7.86 -9.71
N ARG A 34 1.62 7.38 -10.23
CA ARG A 34 0.47 8.23 -10.52
C ARG A 34 -0.69 7.78 -9.66
N ILE A 35 -1.27 8.72 -8.93
CA ILE A 35 -2.40 8.47 -8.05
C ILE A 35 -3.63 9.17 -8.63
N GLU A 36 -4.69 8.40 -8.81
CA GLU A 36 -6.01 8.88 -9.21
C GLU A 36 -6.97 8.67 -8.04
N LEU A 37 -7.29 9.77 -7.37
CA LEU A 37 -8.31 9.80 -6.33
C LEU A 37 -9.65 10.17 -6.97
N THR A 38 -10.68 9.36 -6.75
CA THR A 38 -12.01 9.64 -7.29
C THR A 38 -12.87 10.27 -6.21
N GLU A 39 -13.14 11.58 -6.34
CA GLU A 39 -13.92 12.39 -5.37
C GLU A 39 -15.44 12.15 -5.41
N GLY A 40 -15.88 10.88 -5.39
CA GLY A 40 -17.27 10.57 -4.99
C GLY A 40 -17.53 10.87 -3.50
N ALA A 41 -16.46 10.88 -2.68
CA ALA A 41 -16.50 10.85 -1.22
C ALA A 41 -15.91 12.09 -0.51
N ASN A 42 -15.41 13.10 -1.25
CA ASN A 42 -14.82 14.32 -0.65
C ASN A 42 -15.85 15.43 -0.35
N LYS A 43 -17.16 15.16 -0.47
CA LYS A 43 -18.20 16.12 -0.09
C LYS A 43 -18.89 15.71 1.22
N GLN A 44 -18.67 16.55 2.22
CA GLN A 44 -19.38 16.69 3.50
C GLN A 44 -18.79 15.92 4.67
N LYS A 45 -18.24 16.65 5.64
CA LYS A 45 -18.84 16.91 6.98
C LYS A 45 -19.98 16.02 7.54
N SER A 46 -20.33 14.87 6.98
CA SER A 46 -21.57 14.14 7.27
C SER A 46 -21.27 12.66 7.44
N GLY A 47 -21.43 12.15 8.66
CA GLY A 47 -21.13 10.76 8.99
C GLY A 47 -22.05 9.76 8.30
N LEU A 48 -21.68 9.35 7.09
CA LEU A 48 -22.13 8.11 6.44
C LEU A 48 -21.06 7.63 5.44
N GLU A 49 -20.83 6.32 5.49
CA GLU A 49 -19.77 5.55 4.83
C GLU A 49 -20.02 5.42 3.33
N ASP A 50 -19.26 6.13 2.49
CA ASP A 50 -19.17 5.81 1.06
C ASP A 50 -17.73 5.96 0.57
N ALA A 51 -17.21 4.86 0.02
CA ALA A 51 -15.80 4.53 -0.06
C ALA A 51 -15.02 5.43 -1.05
N SER A 52 -14.05 6.17 -0.53
CA SER A 52 -13.01 6.82 -1.34
C SER A 52 -12.27 5.75 -2.16
N ALA A 53 -12.46 5.74 -3.47
CA ALA A 53 -11.72 4.83 -4.36
C ALA A 53 -10.42 5.51 -4.84
N CYS A 54 -9.30 4.84 -4.56
CA CYS A 54 -7.98 5.27 -4.98
C CYS A 54 -7.40 4.27 -5.98
N VAL A 55 -6.87 4.77 -7.10
CA VAL A 55 -6.14 3.96 -8.08
C VAL A 55 -4.71 4.46 -8.18
N VAL A 56 -3.76 3.56 -7.98
CA VAL A 56 -2.32 3.83 -8.08
C VAL A 56 -1.75 3.09 -9.28
N LYS A 57 -1.15 3.84 -10.20
CA LYS A 57 -0.42 3.32 -11.35
C LYS A 57 1.06 3.33 -11.03
N VAL A 58 1.65 2.15 -10.86
CA VAL A 58 3.06 1.96 -10.53
C VAL A 58 3.80 1.50 -11.79
N PRO A 59 4.56 2.38 -12.47
CA PRO A 59 5.30 2.00 -13.66
C PRO A 59 6.46 1.07 -13.27
N LYS A 60 6.85 0.17 -14.18
CA LYS A 60 7.96 -0.77 -13.94
C LYS A 60 9.29 -0.07 -13.61
N SER A 61 9.50 1.14 -14.12
CA SER A 61 10.68 1.96 -13.83
C SER A 61 10.80 2.39 -12.36
N SER A 62 9.70 2.40 -11.61
CA SER A 62 9.68 2.78 -10.18
C SER A 62 10.04 1.63 -9.25
N TRP A 63 10.17 0.41 -9.77
CA TRP A 63 10.40 -0.77 -8.94
C TRP A 63 11.88 -0.85 -8.56
N LYS A 64 12.16 -0.66 -7.26
CA LYS A 64 13.50 -0.86 -6.70
C LYS A 64 13.77 -2.31 -6.30
N LYS A 65 12.71 -3.12 -6.20
CA LYS A 65 12.73 -4.54 -5.83
C LYS A 65 12.04 -5.38 -6.91
N PRO A 66 12.42 -6.65 -7.11
CA PRO A 66 11.68 -7.57 -7.97
C PRO A 66 10.27 -7.86 -7.44
N TYR A 67 9.29 -7.90 -8.36
CA TYR A 67 7.96 -8.43 -8.09
C TYR A 67 8.00 -9.96 -8.12
N LEU A 68 7.33 -10.59 -7.15
CA LEU A 68 7.06 -12.02 -7.15
C LEU A 68 5.54 -12.27 -7.00
N PRO A 69 5.00 -13.30 -7.66
CA PRO A 69 3.61 -13.70 -7.45
C PRO A 69 3.36 -14.06 -5.97
N PRO A 70 2.17 -13.78 -5.41
CA PRO A 70 1.87 -14.02 -3.99
C PRO A 70 2.28 -15.40 -3.48
N LYS A 71 1.88 -16.47 -4.17
CA LYS A 71 2.19 -17.86 -3.78
C LYS A 71 3.67 -18.23 -3.78
N VAL A 72 4.50 -17.48 -4.51
CA VAL A 72 5.95 -17.65 -4.53
C VAL A 72 6.56 -16.85 -3.38
N TRP A 73 6.11 -15.61 -3.22
CA TRP A 73 6.56 -14.70 -2.17
C TRP A 73 6.26 -15.23 -0.76
N GLU A 74 5.09 -15.81 -0.53
CA GLU A 74 4.67 -16.41 0.75
C GLU A 74 5.55 -17.59 1.23
N LYS A 75 6.36 -18.18 0.35
CA LYS A 75 7.25 -19.31 0.67
C LYS A 75 8.68 -18.88 1.02
N LEU A 76 8.97 -17.59 0.89
CA LEU A 76 10.29 -17.04 1.14
C LEU A 76 10.56 -16.92 2.64
N THR A 77 11.84 -16.80 2.98
CA THR A 77 12.24 -16.34 4.31
C THR A 77 11.94 -14.86 4.49
N THR A 78 11.87 -14.38 5.74
CA THR A 78 11.67 -12.97 6.06
C THR A 78 12.73 -12.06 5.40
N GLU A 79 13.97 -12.51 5.30
CA GLU A 79 15.06 -11.78 4.64
C GLU A 79 14.81 -11.63 3.13
N GLU A 80 14.45 -12.73 2.45
CA GLU A 80 14.13 -12.71 1.01
C GLU A 80 12.84 -11.92 0.70
N MET A 81 11.87 -11.93 1.61
CA MET A 81 10.66 -11.10 1.52
C MET A 81 11.00 -9.61 1.53
N LEU A 82 12.03 -9.18 2.27
CA LEU A 82 12.49 -7.78 2.29
C LEU A 82 13.15 -7.37 0.97
N GLU A 83 13.73 -8.31 0.24
CA GLU A 83 14.39 -8.06 -1.05
C GLU A 83 13.42 -8.06 -2.24
N SER A 84 12.16 -8.44 -2.04
CA SER A 84 11.13 -8.54 -3.08
C SER A 84 9.84 -7.85 -2.65
N PHE A 85 8.84 -7.80 -3.53
CA PHE A 85 7.49 -7.37 -3.17
C PHE A 85 6.45 -8.22 -3.90
N THR A 86 5.24 -8.23 -3.36
CA THR A 86 4.07 -8.85 -3.99
C THR A 86 2.90 -7.87 -4.03
N LEU A 87 1.76 -8.29 -4.56
CA LEU A 87 0.50 -7.55 -4.51
C LEU A 87 -0.62 -8.58 -4.39
N ASN A 88 -1.26 -8.63 -3.21
CA ASN A 88 -2.35 -9.54 -2.91
C ASN A 88 -3.63 -8.78 -2.54
N LYS A 89 -4.75 -9.22 -3.10
CA LYS A 89 -6.06 -8.59 -2.89
C LYS A 89 -6.63 -9.00 -1.54
N GLY A 90 -7.22 -8.06 -0.81
CA GLY A 90 -7.94 -8.27 0.45
C GLY A 90 -7.06 -8.44 1.69
N SER A 91 -5.73 -8.54 1.54
CA SER A 91 -4.79 -8.64 2.66
C SER A 91 -3.83 -7.46 2.75
N ASP A 92 -3.37 -6.98 1.60
CA ASP A 92 -2.38 -5.92 1.52
C ASP A 92 -3.07 -4.56 1.57
N PHE A 93 -2.32 -3.54 1.94
CA PHE A 93 -2.79 -2.17 1.89
C PHE A 93 -1.71 -1.25 1.34
N PHE A 94 -2.10 -0.07 0.88
CA PHE A 94 -1.17 0.95 0.45
C PHE A 94 -1.54 2.31 1.03
N VAL A 95 -0.54 3.17 1.15
CA VAL A 95 -0.67 4.50 1.75
C VAL A 95 -0.05 5.52 0.82
N ILE A 96 -0.77 6.60 0.58
CA ILE A 96 -0.23 7.76 -0.13
C ILE A 96 0.72 8.48 0.81
N VAL A 97 1.99 8.59 0.45
CA VAL A 97 3.00 9.23 1.30
C VAL A 97 3.51 10.55 0.74
N GLU A 98 3.37 10.77 -0.57
CA GLU A 98 3.74 12.03 -1.21
C GLU A 98 2.71 12.38 -2.29
N LYS A 99 2.01 13.51 -2.10
CA LYS A 99 1.13 14.10 -3.11
C LYS A 99 0.91 15.60 -2.83
N ASP A 100 1.64 16.44 -3.56
CA ASP A 100 1.64 17.90 -3.39
C ASP A 100 0.24 18.52 -3.52
N ASP A 101 -0.55 18.07 -4.51
CA ASP A 101 -1.91 18.61 -4.76
C ASP A 101 -2.83 18.53 -3.54
N PHE A 102 -2.56 17.59 -2.63
CA PHE A 102 -3.33 17.36 -1.40
C PHE A 102 -2.52 17.66 -0.13
N ASN A 103 -1.32 18.25 -0.26
CA ASN A 103 -0.38 18.53 0.84
C ASN A 103 -0.11 17.29 1.71
N ILE A 104 0.04 16.12 1.06
CA ILE A 104 0.34 14.85 1.72
C ILE A 104 1.85 14.66 1.71
N HIS A 105 2.44 14.67 2.90
CA HIS A 105 3.85 14.34 3.15
C HIS A 105 3.93 13.48 4.41
N ALA A 106 3.91 12.16 4.24
CA ALA A 106 3.98 11.20 5.34
C ALA A 106 5.30 10.44 5.29
N ASP A 107 5.97 10.35 6.44
CA ASP A 107 7.11 9.46 6.62
C ASP A 107 6.64 8.19 7.32
N LEU A 108 6.62 7.08 6.57
CA LEU A 108 6.19 5.77 7.05
C LEU A 108 7.32 4.75 6.89
N PRO A 109 7.45 3.80 7.82
CA PRO A 109 8.53 2.81 7.80
C PRO A 109 8.45 1.92 6.55
N VAL A 110 9.60 1.67 5.94
CA VAL A 110 9.78 0.70 4.84
C VAL A 110 10.48 -0.53 5.43
N GLY A 111 10.13 -1.73 4.95
CA GLY A 111 10.65 -2.99 5.48
C GLY A 111 9.68 -3.67 6.44
N LEU A 112 10.20 -4.48 7.37
CA LEU A 112 9.41 -5.28 8.28
C LEU A 112 8.78 -4.41 9.38
N VAL A 113 7.47 -4.56 9.55
CA VAL A 113 6.67 -3.91 10.59
C VAL A 113 5.82 -4.97 11.28
N GLU A 114 5.89 -5.06 12.60
CA GLU A 114 5.08 -6.02 13.36
C GLU A 114 3.78 -5.36 13.87
N SER A 115 2.63 -5.96 13.57
CA SER A 115 1.33 -5.40 14.01
C SER A 115 1.20 -5.29 15.52
N LYS A 116 1.85 -6.21 16.26
CA LYS A 116 1.79 -6.26 17.73
C LYS A 116 2.37 -5.02 18.40
N ASP A 117 3.34 -4.36 17.76
CA ASP A 117 3.97 -3.14 18.29
C ASP A 117 2.97 -1.98 18.36
N TYR A 118 1.95 -2.01 17.48
CA TYR A 118 0.87 -1.02 17.43
C TYR A 118 -0.33 -1.44 18.29
N GLN A 119 -0.55 -2.74 18.45
CA GLN A 119 -1.53 -3.25 19.42
C GLN A 119 -1.17 -2.86 20.85
N ALA A 120 0.11 -2.90 21.20
CA ALA A 120 0.61 -2.42 22.49
C ALA A 120 0.32 -0.92 22.74
N GLN A 121 0.06 -0.14 21.67
CA GLN A 121 -0.28 1.28 21.72
C GLN A 121 -1.80 1.55 21.68
N GLY A 122 -2.63 0.51 21.65
CA GLY A 122 -4.10 0.61 21.70
C GLY A 122 -4.81 0.61 20.34
N TYR A 123 -4.14 0.25 19.25
CA TYR A 123 -4.73 0.09 17.91
C TYR A 123 -5.05 -1.38 17.63
N GLU A 124 -5.93 -1.67 16.66
CA GLU A 124 -6.20 -3.08 16.28
C GLU A 124 -4.98 -3.76 15.62
N GLY A 125 -4.11 -2.96 15.00
CA GLY A 125 -2.89 -3.38 14.34
C GLY A 125 -2.22 -2.23 13.59
N TYR A 126 -1.22 -2.53 12.77
CA TYR A 126 -0.49 -1.50 12.06
C TYR A 126 -1.38 -0.74 11.04
N PHE A 127 -2.24 -1.44 10.30
CA PHE A 127 -3.13 -0.80 9.33
C PHE A 127 -4.09 0.21 9.99
N ASP A 128 -4.69 -0.16 11.12
CA ASP A 128 -5.56 0.72 11.91
C ASP A 128 -4.81 1.96 12.42
N TYR A 129 -3.60 1.77 12.94
CA TYR A 129 -2.72 2.88 13.33
C TYR A 129 -2.48 3.86 12.17
N VAL A 130 -2.14 3.36 10.98
CA VAL A 130 -1.87 4.22 9.83
C VAL A 130 -3.14 4.97 9.41
N LYS A 131 -4.29 4.29 9.33
CA LYS A 131 -5.57 4.92 9.00
C LYS A 131 -5.92 6.03 10.00
N ALA A 132 -5.75 5.78 11.29
CA ALA A 132 -6.09 6.73 12.35
C ALA A 132 -5.15 7.94 12.40
N LYS A 133 -3.86 7.78 12.09
CA LYS A 133 -2.85 8.84 12.25
C LYS A 133 -2.55 9.64 10.99
N TYR A 134 -2.54 8.98 9.83
CA TYR A 134 -2.08 9.58 8.58
C TYR A 134 -3.21 9.75 7.57
N GLY A 135 -4.25 8.91 7.66
CA GLY A 135 -5.27 8.84 6.62
C GLY A 135 -4.70 8.30 5.29
N TYR A 136 -5.50 8.36 4.22
CA TYR A 136 -5.10 7.95 2.86
C TYR A 136 -4.46 6.56 2.76
N ALA A 137 -4.87 5.66 3.65
CA ALA A 137 -4.50 4.26 3.68
C ALA A 137 -5.69 3.44 3.18
N PHE A 138 -5.45 2.64 2.15
CA PHE A 138 -6.46 1.93 1.38
C PHE A 138 -6.12 0.45 1.34
N GLY A 139 -7.11 -0.41 1.60
CA GLY A 139 -6.96 -1.84 1.38
C GLY A 139 -6.84 -2.13 -0.11
N VAL A 140 -5.99 -3.09 -0.51
CA VAL A 140 -5.86 -3.48 -1.92
C VAL A 140 -7.07 -4.31 -2.33
N ASP A 141 -7.92 -3.74 -3.18
CA ASP A 141 -9.10 -4.42 -3.73
C ASP A 141 -8.83 -5.04 -5.10
N THR A 142 -8.09 -4.31 -5.94
CA THR A 142 -7.82 -4.69 -7.32
C THR A 142 -6.34 -4.52 -7.64
N VAL A 143 -5.86 -5.40 -8.51
CA VAL A 143 -4.48 -5.49 -8.96
C VAL A 143 -4.58 -5.94 -10.40
N ASP A 144 -4.17 -5.07 -11.31
CA ASP A 144 -4.13 -5.31 -12.74
C ASP A 144 -2.70 -5.13 -13.27
N VAL A 145 -2.32 -6.00 -14.21
CA VAL A 145 -0.97 -6.05 -14.76
C VAL A 145 -1.04 -5.73 -16.24
N TYR A 146 -0.38 -4.65 -16.64
CA TYR A 146 -0.35 -4.21 -18.04
C TYR A 146 1.02 -4.50 -18.65
N THR A 147 1.02 -5.08 -19.85
CA THR A 147 2.26 -5.48 -20.56
C THR A 147 2.66 -4.53 -21.68
N VAL A 148 1.70 -3.84 -22.30
CA VAL A 148 1.95 -2.89 -23.42
C VAL A 148 2.69 -1.65 -22.93
N ILE A 149 2.22 -1.05 -21.84
CA ILE A 149 2.95 -0.07 -21.04
C ILE A 149 3.18 -0.74 -19.69
N PRO A 150 4.37 -1.34 -19.44
CA PRO A 150 4.63 -2.14 -18.25
C PRO A 150 4.35 -1.38 -16.94
N ARG A 151 3.26 -1.75 -16.27
CA ARG A 151 2.85 -1.16 -14.99
C ARG A 151 1.93 -2.08 -14.20
N PHE A 152 1.88 -1.87 -12.90
CA PHE A 152 0.77 -2.29 -12.07
C PHE A 152 -0.26 -1.17 -11.94
N GLU A 153 -1.51 -1.55 -11.83
CA GLU A 153 -2.60 -0.70 -11.39
C GLU A 153 -3.22 -1.33 -10.15
N ILE A 154 -3.18 -0.60 -9.04
CA ILE A 154 -3.62 -1.04 -7.72
C ILE A 154 -4.81 -0.17 -7.36
N GLY A 155 -6.00 -0.77 -7.23
CA GLY A 155 -7.17 -0.07 -6.73
C GLY A 155 -7.41 -0.42 -5.27
N GLY A 156 -7.81 0.57 -4.47
CA GLY A 156 -8.16 0.36 -3.08
C GLY A 156 -9.28 1.25 -2.55
N ARG A 157 -9.80 0.85 -1.39
CA ARG A 157 -10.88 1.48 -0.63
C ARG A 157 -10.58 1.48 0.87
#